data_AF-A0A933GB89-F1
#
_entry.id   AF-A0A933GB89-F1
#
_cell.length_a   1.000
_cell.length_b   1.000
_cell.length_c   1.000
_cell.angle_alpha   90.00
_cell.angle_beta   90.00
_cell.angle_gamma   90.00
#
_symmetry.space_group_name_H-M   'P 1'
#
loop_
_entity.id
_entity.type
_entity.pdbx_description
1 polymer ?
#
loop_
_entity_poly.entity_id
_entity_poly.type
_entity_poly.pdbx_seq_one_letter_code
_entity_poly.pdbx_strand_id
1 'polypeptide(L)'
;MSFFRRLVERWKPKPAVERPEQAETESRAPVPGIRTEVHGTMGMVTVDLDTFGPEMRPRLVEELAQGSGLPIFEGTVEHGYSMRSVASHFRCPRCNAATRQQMAHFIYATDVAPRVMFAPAGYFCTACPTVIVDEGLIVAGVKEGYRFRAVVGVDYAGKKRPDYFRTWNGRTPIYVLDEGEQIIDRVTEDQLQSESSAAPAVTSRDPAGRKRRRKMARQSRKRNRR
;
A
#
# COMPACT_ATOMS: atom_id res chain seq x y z
N MET A 1 -37.17 -31.53 56.48
CA MET A 1 -37.09 -33.01 56.47
C MET A 1 -36.73 -33.43 55.05
N SER A 2 -35.45 -33.62 54.70
CA SER A 2 -34.67 -34.89 54.73
C SER A 2 -35.38 -35.99 53.90
N PHE A 3 -34.83 -36.63 52.85
CA PHE A 3 -33.57 -37.39 52.71
C PHE A 3 -33.29 -37.61 51.19
N PHE A 4 -32.13 -37.28 50.60
CA PHE A 4 -30.92 -38.10 50.36
C PHE A 4 -31.06 -39.52 49.73
N ARG A 5 -30.36 -39.67 48.57
CA ARG A 5 -29.44 -40.76 48.13
C ARG A 5 -29.80 -41.69 46.94
N ARG A 6 -28.98 -41.49 45.88
CA ARG A 6 -28.11 -42.44 45.12
C ARG A 6 -28.71 -43.59 44.29
N LEU A 7 -28.34 -43.61 43.01
CA LEU A 7 -27.61 -44.69 42.29
C LEU A 7 -27.12 -44.06 40.96
N VAL A 8 -25.83 -43.78 40.74
CA VAL A 8 -24.74 -44.63 40.21
C VAL A 8 -25.17 -45.57 39.09
N GLU A 9 -24.61 -45.32 37.90
CA GLU A 9 -24.46 -46.11 36.67
C GLU A 9 -24.79 -45.18 35.50
N ARG A 10 -23.96 -44.91 34.49
CA ARG A 10 -23.05 -45.80 33.78
C ARG A 10 -22.15 -44.87 32.95
N TRP A 11 -20.88 -44.78 33.27
CA TRP A 11 -19.88 -44.17 32.39
C TRP A 11 -19.85 -44.97 31.09
N LYS A 12 -20.31 -44.37 29.98
CA LYS A 12 -19.97 -44.82 28.63
C LYS A 12 -18.85 -43.90 28.13
N PRO A 13 -17.71 -44.44 27.69
CA PRO A 13 -16.69 -43.62 27.04
C PRO A 13 -17.26 -43.00 25.77
N LYS A 14 -17.09 -41.68 25.66
CA LYS A 14 -17.40 -40.87 24.49
C LYS A 14 -16.59 -41.40 23.30
N PRO A 15 -17.18 -41.61 22.11
CA PRO A 15 -16.39 -41.94 20.92
C PRO A 15 -15.39 -40.82 20.63
N ALA A 16 -14.18 -41.22 20.25
CA ALA A 16 -13.09 -40.33 19.88
C ALA A 16 -13.60 -39.35 18.82
N VAL A 17 -13.55 -38.05 19.15
CA VAL A 17 -13.71 -37.00 18.17
C VAL A 17 -12.49 -37.08 17.28
N GLU A 18 -12.68 -37.59 16.07
CA GLU A 18 -11.73 -37.45 14.97
C GLU A 18 -11.40 -35.96 14.87
N ARG A 19 -10.13 -35.65 15.12
CA ARG A 19 -9.56 -34.33 14.81
C ARG A 19 -9.86 -34.09 13.33
N PRO A 20 -10.52 -32.98 12.94
CA PRO A 20 -10.55 -32.63 11.54
C PRO A 20 -9.10 -32.53 11.09
N GLU A 21 -8.78 -33.34 10.09
CA GLU A 21 -7.56 -33.26 9.30
C GLU A 21 -7.24 -31.79 9.08
N GLN A 22 -6.03 -31.42 9.47
CA GLN A 22 -5.44 -30.17 9.06
C GLN A 22 -5.49 -30.19 7.55
N ALA A 23 -6.42 -29.41 6.98
CA ALA A 23 -6.43 -29.11 5.57
C ALA A 23 -5.03 -28.59 5.26
N GLU A 24 -4.25 -29.43 4.61
CA GLU A 24 -2.98 -29.05 4.02
C GLU A 24 -3.32 -27.87 3.12
N THR A 25 -2.93 -26.68 3.58
CA THR A 25 -2.95 -25.48 2.75
C THR A 25 -1.99 -25.80 1.62
N GLU A 26 -2.54 -26.30 0.52
CA GLU A 26 -1.85 -26.52 -0.75
C GLU A 26 -1.09 -25.24 -1.05
N SER A 27 0.21 -25.28 -0.78
CA SER A 27 1.18 -24.25 -1.10
C SER A 27 1.28 -24.20 -2.62
N ARG A 28 0.31 -23.53 -3.26
CA ARG A 28 0.38 -23.17 -4.67
C ARG A 28 1.72 -22.48 -4.90
N ALA A 29 2.47 -22.98 -5.87
CA ALA A 29 3.77 -22.40 -6.22
C ALA A 29 3.61 -20.88 -6.43
N PRO A 30 4.55 -20.05 -5.93
CA PRO A 30 4.44 -18.61 -6.02
C PRO A 30 4.36 -18.19 -7.49
N VAL A 31 3.24 -17.58 -7.88
CA VAL A 31 3.06 -17.03 -9.22
C VAL A 31 3.98 -15.82 -9.36
N PRO A 32 4.89 -15.77 -10.35
CA PRO A 32 5.77 -14.63 -10.55
C PRO A 32 4.97 -13.33 -10.63
N GLY A 33 5.30 -12.38 -9.75
CA GLY A 33 4.62 -11.08 -9.69
C GLY A 33 3.42 -11.03 -8.74
N ILE A 34 3.03 -12.12 -8.06
CA ILE A 34 2.03 -12.12 -7.00
C ILE A 34 2.73 -12.46 -5.68
N ARG A 35 2.65 -11.56 -4.70
CA ARG A 35 3.12 -11.76 -3.33
C ARG A 35 1.93 -11.78 -2.40
N THR A 36 1.82 -12.80 -1.57
CA THR A 36 0.78 -12.87 -0.55
C THR A 36 1.44 -12.65 0.81
N GLU A 37 1.06 -11.58 1.49
CA GLU A 37 1.55 -11.21 2.81
C GLU A 37 0.39 -11.25 3.79
N VAL A 38 0.50 -12.02 4.86
CA VAL A 38 -0.54 -12.10 5.90
C VAL A 38 -0.15 -11.19 7.06
N HIS A 39 -0.91 -10.12 7.26
CA HIS A 39 -0.77 -9.22 8.40
C HIS A 39 -1.93 -9.44 9.38
N GLY A 40 -1.69 -10.24 10.42
CA GLY A 40 -2.72 -10.60 11.40
C GLY A 40 -3.83 -11.45 10.75
N THR A 41 -5.06 -10.95 10.77
CA THR A 41 -6.22 -11.59 10.12
C THR A 41 -6.42 -11.18 8.66
N MET A 42 -5.65 -10.20 8.15
CA MET A 42 -5.76 -9.74 6.77
C MET A 42 -4.69 -10.39 5.89
N GLY A 43 -5.12 -11.17 4.90
CA GLY A 43 -4.27 -11.57 3.78
C GLY A 43 -4.22 -10.44 2.74
N MET A 44 -3.04 -9.90 2.49
CA MET A 44 -2.77 -8.95 1.43
C MET A 44 -2.20 -9.69 0.22
N VAL A 45 -2.75 -9.43 -0.96
CA VAL A 45 -2.18 -9.90 -2.22
C VAL A 45 -1.62 -8.69 -2.95
N THR A 46 -0.30 -8.56 -2.96
CA THR A 46 0.42 -7.54 -3.71
C THR A 46 0.74 -8.08 -5.09
N VAL A 47 0.20 -7.46 -6.13
CA VAL A 47 0.49 -7.82 -7.53
C VAL A 47 1.43 -6.78 -8.14
N ASP A 48 2.64 -7.20 -8.50
CA ASP A 48 3.57 -6.38 -9.28
C ASP A 48 3.07 -6.31 -10.73
N LEU A 49 2.24 -5.29 -11.01
CA LEU A 49 1.66 -5.05 -12.34
C LEU A 49 2.72 -4.81 -13.43
N ASP A 50 4.00 -4.58 -13.10
CA ASP A 50 5.09 -4.53 -14.09
C ASP A 50 5.49 -5.91 -14.63
N THR A 51 5.11 -6.98 -13.93
CA THR A 51 5.34 -8.36 -14.37
C THR A 51 4.29 -8.80 -15.38
N PHE A 52 3.12 -8.16 -15.35
CA PHE A 52 2.00 -8.47 -16.24
C PHE A 52 1.96 -7.50 -17.41
N GLY A 53 1.81 -8.03 -18.63
CA GLY A 53 1.67 -7.22 -19.85
C GLY A 53 0.45 -6.29 -19.79
N PRO A 54 0.41 -5.25 -20.64
CA PRO A 54 -0.66 -4.25 -20.63
C PRO A 54 -2.07 -4.85 -20.84
N GLU A 55 -2.16 -6.00 -21.49
CA GLU A 55 -3.43 -6.72 -21.73
C GLU A 55 -3.98 -7.40 -20.46
N MET A 56 -3.12 -7.83 -19.54
CA MET A 56 -3.52 -8.55 -18.33
C MET A 56 -3.79 -7.63 -17.15
N ARG A 57 -3.22 -6.41 -17.16
CA ARG A 57 -3.39 -5.42 -16.08
C ARG A 57 -4.86 -5.09 -15.78
N PRO A 58 -5.74 -4.80 -16.77
CA PRO A 58 -7.13 -4.48 -16.48
C PRO A 58 -7.88 -5.64 -15.82
N ARG A 59 -7.63 -6.87 -16.29
CA ARG A 59 -8.25 -8.08 -15.73
C ARG A 59 -7.83 -8.32 -14.28
N LEU A 60 -6.54 -8.19 -13.98
CA LEU A 60 -6.03 -8.33 -12.61
C LEU A 60 -6.58 -7.24 -11.68
N VAL A 61 -6.67 -5.99 -12.15
CA VAL A 61 -7.26 -4.89 -11.38
C VAL A 61 -8.73 -5.17 -11.05
N GLU A 62 -9.49 -5.68 -12.03
CA GLU A 62 -10.88 -6.06 -11.84
C GLU A 62 -11.04 -7.23 -10.87
N GLU A 63 -10.25 -8.30 -11.02
CA GLU A 63 -10.26 -9.44 -10.10
C GLU A 63 -9.90 -9.04 -8.66
N LEU A 64 -8.89 -8.18 -8.48
CA LEU A 64 -8.51 -7.67 -7.15
C LEU A 64 -9.60 -6.78 -6.54
N ALA A 65 -10.26 -5.95 -7.35
CA ALA A 65 -11.38 -5.14 -6.88
C ALA A 65 -12.58 -6.00 -6.49
N GLN A 66 -12.95 -6.99 -7.31
CA GLN A 66 -14.02 -7.95 -7.01
C GLN A 66 -13.70 -8.78 -5.77
N GLY A 67 -12.48 -9.33 -5.67
CA GLY A 67 -12.05 -10.16 -4.56
C GLY A 67 -11.93 -9.41 -3.22
N SER A 68 -11.63 -8.12 -3.26
CA SER A 68 -11.60 -7.28 -2.05
C SER A 68 -12.97 -6.75 -1.62
N GLY A 69 -13.96 -6.76 -2.52
CA GLY A 69 -15.26 -6.12 -2.29
C GLY A 69 -15.19 -4.59 -2.17
N LEU A 70 -14.05 -3.98 -2.51
CA LEU A 70 -13.83 -2.55 -2.41
C LEU A 70 -13.99 -1.89 -3.78
N PRO A 71 -14.74 -0.78 -3.90
CA PRO A 71 -14.87 -0.07 -5.16
C PRO A 71 -13.54 0.57 -5.56
N ILE A 72 -13.33 0.71 -6.87
CA ILE A 72 -12.19 1.48 -7.41
C ILE A 72 -12.51 2.98 -7.31
N PHE A 73 -11.55 3.78 -6.87
CA PHE A 73 -11.70 5.22 -6.83
C PHE A 73 -11.66 5.83 -8.25
N GLU A 74 -12.69 6.60 -8.60
CA GLU A 74 -12.80 7.27 -9.91
C GLU A 74 -12.72 8.81 -9.83
N GLY A 75 -12.77 9.36 -8.61
CA GLY A 75 -12.75 10.81 -8.34
C GLY A 75 -11.39 11.45 -8.59
N THR A 76 -11.21 12.69 -8.14
CA THR A 76 -9.92 13.40 -8.11
C THR A 76 -9.45 13.61 -6.69
N VAL A 77 -8.14 13.72 -6.52
CA VAL A 77 -7.52 14.03 -5.23
C VAL A 77 -6.61 15.25 -5.35
N GLU A 78 -6.69 16.12 -4.36
CA GLU A 78 -5.80 17.27 -4.23
C GLU A 78 -5.02 17.23 -2.91
N HIS A 79 -5.61 16.65 -1.86
CA HIS A 79 -5.04 16.65 -0.52
C HIS A 79 -4.78 15.23 -0.05
N GLY A 80 -3.57 14.97 0.43
CA GLY A 80 -3.21 13.71 1.04
C GLY A 80 -2.93 13.87 2.53
N TYR A 81 -3.27 12.87 3.32
CA TYR A 81 -2.88 12.76 4.72
C TYR A 81 -2.28 11.38 4.96
N SER A 82 -1.23 11.28 5.76
CA SER A 82 -0.76 9.99 6.28
C SER A 82 -1.75 9.49 7.32
N MET A 83 -2.11 8.21 7.32
CA MET A 83 -2.94 7.61 8.37
C MET A 83 -2.36 7.86 9.77
N ARG A 84 -1.02 7.93 9.90
CA ARG A 84 -0.34 8.22 11.18
C ARG A 84 -0.51 9.67 11.67
N SER A 85 -0.96 10.56 10.80
CA SER A 85 -1.12 12.00 11.09
C SER A 85 -2.55 12.41 11.44
N VAL A 86 -3.49 11.46 11.40
CA VAL A 86 -4.91 11.72 11.67
C VAL A 86 -5.37 10.92 12.88
N ALA A 87 -6.30 11.49 13.66
CA ALA A 87 -6.87 10.82 14.82
C ALA A 87 -7.80 9.66 14.44
N SER A 88 -8.47 9.75 13.29
CA SER A 88 -9.38 8.72 12.78
C SER A 88 -9.35 8.73 11.26
N HIS A 89 -9.32 7.54 10.65
CA HIS A 89 -9.39 7.40 9.21
C HIS A 89 -10.83 7.36 8.68
N PHE A 90 -11.86 7.33 9.55
CA PHE A 90 -13.29 7.35 9.18
C PHE A 90 -13.84 8.76 8.93
N ARG A 91 -13.09 9.79 9.31
CA ARG A 91 -13.47 11.20 9.20
C ARG A 91 -12.38 11.97 8.48
N CYS A 92 -12.76 12.79 7.52
CA CYS A 92 -11.83 13.61 6.77
C CYS A 92 -11.24 14.70 7.69
N PRO A 93 -9.91 14.83 7.82
CA PRO A 93 -9.30 15.85 8.68
C PRO A 93 -9.54 17.28 8.17
N ARG A 94 -9.95 17.47 6.91
CA ARG A 94 -10.15 18.79 6.29
C ARG A 94 -11.58 19.31 6.41
N CYS A 95 -12.59 18.45 6.24
CA CYS A 95 -14.00 18.87 6.23
C CYS A 95 -14.90 18.03 7.16
N ASN A 96 -14.34 17.07 7.90
CA ASN A 96 -15.04 16.19 8.84
C ASN A 96 -16.13 15.28 8.24
N ALA A 97 -16.28 15.26 6.92
CA ALA A 97 -17.16 14.32 6.24
C ALA A 97 -16.66 12.87 6.39
N ALA A 98 -17.54 11.91 6.15
CA ALA A 98 -17.16 10.51 6.14
C ALA A 98 -16.11 10.23 5.05
N THR A 99 -15.30 9.21 5.29
CA THR A 99 -14.38 8.64 4.31
C THR A 99 -14.79 7.20 4.01
N ARG A 100 -14.41 6.71 2.84
CA ARG A 100 -14.63 5.31 2.43
C ARG A 100 -13.31 4.72 1.94
N GLN A 101 -13.01 3.51 2.36
CA GLN A 101 -11.87 2.78 1.83
C GLN A 101 -12.17 2.36 0.39
N GLN A 102 -11.24 2.62 -0.52
CA GLN A 102 -11.38 2.28 -1.94
C GLN A 102 -10.04 1.80 -2.50
N MET A 103 -10.09 1.02 -3.57
CA MET A 103 -8.91 0.62 -4.32
C MET A 103 -8.45 1.77 -5.23
N ALA A 104 -7.15 2.06 -5.25
CA ALA A 104 -6.61 3.06 -6.16
C ALA A 104 -5.16 2.75 -6.56
N HIS A 105 -4.70 3.39 -7.63
CA HIS A 105 -3.32 3.34 -8.08
C HIS A 105 -2.52 4.43 -7.37
N PHE A 106 -1.83 4.10 -6.28
CA PHE A 106 -1.00 5.05 -5.56
C PHE A 106 0.36 5.22 -6.23
N ILE A 107 0.74 6.47 -6.51
CA ILE A 107 2.08 6.82 -6.96
C ILE A 107 2.95 6.96 -5.71
N TYR A 108 4.04 6.22 -5.64
CA TYR A 108 5.00 6.32 -4.56
C TYR A 108 6.41 6.51 -5.09
N ALA A 109 7.16 7.37 -4.41
CA ALA A 109 8.55 7.63 -4.64
C ALA A 109 9.42 6.54 -4.01
N THR A 110 10.50 6.18 -4.70
CA THR A 110 11.55 5.30 -4.20
C THR A 110 12.91 5.96 -4.39
N ASP A 111 13.96 5.38 -3.80
CA ASP A 111 15.34 5.83 -3.99
C ASP A 111 15.91 5.61 -5.40
N VAL A 112 15.12 5.05 -6.33
CA VAL A 112 15.51 4.79 -7.73
C VAL A 112 14.59 5.51 -8.72
N ALA A 113 13.28 5.32 -8.60
CA ALA A 113 12.28 5.93 -9.50
C ALA A 113 10.87 5.86 -8.87
N PRO A 114 9.96 6.78 -9.22
CA PRO A 114 8.56 6.66 -8.83
C PRO A 114 7.91 5.43 -9.48
N ARG A 115 7.01 4.79 -8.74
CA ARG A 115 6.28 3.59 -9.13
C ARG A 115 4.80 3.74 -8.77
N VAL A 116 3.98 2.86 -9.32
CA VAL A 116 2.53 2.82 -9.09
C VAL A 116 2.17 1.48 -8.46
N MET A 117 1.30 1.50 -7.46
CA MET A 117 0.77 0.30 -6.80
C MET A 117 -0.75 0.39 -6.73
N PHE A 118 -1.43 -0.66 -7.19
CA PHE A 118 -2.87 -0.80 -7.00
C PHE A 118 -3.14 -1.45 -5.64
N ALA A 119 -3.72 -0.71 -4.70
CA ALA A 119 -3.89 -1.16 -3.32
C ALA A 119 -5.12 -0.54 -2.62
N PRO A 120 -5.66 -1.17 -1.56
CA PRO A 120 -6.72 -0.64 -0.70
C PRO A 120 -6.20 0.37 0.34
N ALA A 121 -5.14 1.12 0.01
CA ALA A 121 -4.43 1.95 0.98
C ALA A 121 -5.07 3.33 1.22
N GLY A 122 -6.17 3.67 0.53
CA GLY A 122 -6.79 5.00 0.62
C GLY A 122 -8.17 5.00 1.25
N TYR A 123 -8.37 5.93 2.17
CA TYR A 123 -9.67 6.33 2.69
C TYR A 123 -10.03 7.69 2.07
N PHE A 124 -10.92 7.66 1.07
CA PHE A 124 -11.30 8.81 0.27
C PHE A 124 -12.48 9.53 0.89
N CYS A 125 -12.39 10.85 1.02
CA CYS A 125 -13.46 11.67 1.54
C CYS A 125 -14.66 11.72 0.58
N THR A 126 -15.87 11.64 1.11
CA THR A 126 -17.09 11.68 0.30
C THR A 126 -17.55 13.10 -0.07
N ALA A 127 -16.85 14.15 0.40
CA ALA A 127 -17.30 15.55 0.25
C ALA A 127 -16.24 16.50 -0.31
N CYS A 128 -14.95 16.16 -0.26
CA CYS A 128 -13.88 17.01 -0.79
C CYS A 128 -12.74 16.13 -1.36
N PRO A 129 -11.84 16.67 -2.20
CA PRO A 129 -10.79 15.88 -2.88
C PRO A 129 -9.63 15.55 -1.93
N THR A 130 -9.92 14.88 -0.82
CA THR A 130 -8.96 14.48 0.21
C THR A 130 -8.90 12.97 0.34
N VAL A 131 -7.70 12.42 0.45
CA VAL A 131 -7.45 11.01 0.75
C VAL A 131 -6.56 10.89 1.99
N ILE A 132 -6.89 9.95 2.86
CA ILE A 132 -6.01 9.49 3.94
C ILE A 132 -5.36 8.20 3.48
N VAL A 133 -4.03 8.16 3.44
CA VAL A 133 -3.25 7.04 2.90
C VAL A 133 -2.59 6.27 4.03
N ASP A 134 -2.82 4.96 4.07
CA ASP A 134 -2.06 4.03 4.88
C ASP A 134 -0.73 3.71 4.19
N GLU A 135 0.30 4.48 4.54
CA GLU A 135 1.67 4.28 4.03
C GLU A 135 2.25 2.92 4.46
N GLY A 136 1.74 2.30 5.53
CA GLY A 136 2.18 0.97 5.97
C GLY A 136 1.85 -0.10 4.94
N LEU A 137 0.63 -0.06 4.38
CA LEU A 137 0.22 -0.98 3.31
C LEU A 137 1.04 -0.77 2.03
N ILE A 138 1.36 0.49 1.69
CA ILE A 138 2.21 0.78 0.55
C ILE A 138 3.63 0.25 0.76
N VAL A 139 4.21 0.44 1.97
CA VAL A 139 5.55 -0.04 2.32
C VAL A 139 5.63 -1.56 2.21
N ALA A 140 4.62 -2.29 2.69
CA ALA A 140 4.55 -3.75 2.60
C ALA A 140 4.58 -4.23 1.14
N GLY A 141 3.89 -3.54 0.23
CA GLY A 141 3.89 -3.89 -1.19
C GLY A 141 5.14 -3.48 -1.98
N VAL A 142 6.12 -2.79 -1.38
CA VAL A 142 7.30 -2.32 -2.13
C VAL A 142 8.21 -3.49 -2.48
N LYS A 143 8.59 -3.55 -3.76
CA LYS A 143 9.50 -4.58 -4.29
C LYS A 143 10.89 -4.51 -3.64
N GLU A 144 11.48 -5.68 -3.40
CA GLU A 144 12.86 -5.79 -2.93
C GLU A 144 13.86 -5.02 -3.81
N GLY A 145 14.85 -4.42 -3.15
CA GLY A 145 15.85 -3.57 -3.81
C GLY A 145 15.41 -2.13 -4.04
N TYR A 146 14.16 -1.77 -3.72
CA TYR A 146 13.67 -0.40 -3.68
C TYR A 146 13.44 0.04 -2.24
N ARG A 147 13.81 1.28 -1.91
CA ARG A 147 13.48 1.90 -0.62
C ARG A 147 12.33 2.88 -0.80
N PHE A 148 11.21 2.63 -0.13
CA PHE A 148 10.09 3.57 -0.04
C PHE A 148 10.54 4.92 0.51
N ARG A 149 10.04 6.02 -0.06
CA ARG A 149 10.31 7.39 0.38
C ARG A 149 9.04 8.09 0.82
N ALA A 150 8.06 8.21 -0.08
CA ALA A 150 6.80 8.89 0.18
C ALA A 150 5.74 8.46 -0.84
N VAL A 151 4.46 8.57 -0.49
CA VAL A 151 3.37 8.57 -1.47
C VAL A 151 3.27 9.97 -2.07
N VAL A 152 3.12 10.13 -3.38
CA VAL A 152 3.17 11.46 -4.03
C VAL A 152 1.89 11.82 -4.77
N GLY A 153 1.04 10.84 -5.04
CA GLY A 153 -0.22 11.08 -5.73
C GLY A 153 -1.00 9.82 -6.02
N VAL A 154 -2.02 9.97 -6.87
CA VAL A 154 -2.87 8.89 -7.39
C VAL A 154 -2.82 8.92 -8.91
N ASP A 155 -2.53 7.77 -9.50
CA ASP A 155 -2.60 7.53 -10.94
C ASP A 155 -3.96 6.95 -11.32
N TYR A 156 -4.30 7.03 -12.62
CA TYR A 156 -5.58 6.56 -13.14
C TYR A 156 -5.42 5.53 -14.26
N ALA A 157 -4.29 4.81 -14.28
CA ALA A 157 -3.96 3.79 -15.27
C ALA A 157 -4.14 4.31 -16.71
N GLY A 158 -3.70 5.55 -16.96
CA GLY A 158 -3.80 6.20 -18.26
C GLY A 158 -5.17 6.77 -18.63
N LYS A 159 -6.23 6.58 -17.82
CA LYS A 159 -7.56 7.15 -18.09
C LYS A 159 -7.57 8.68 -18.05
N LYS A 160 -6.74 9.28 -17.18
CA LYS A 160 -6.53 10.74 -17.06
C LYS A 160 -5.14 11.03 -16.49
N ARG A 161 -4.79 12.31 -16.44
CA ARG A 161 -3.51 12.75 -15.86
C ARG A 161 -3.42 12.34 -14.37
N PRO A 162 -2.24 11.95 -13.87
CA PRO A 162 -2.07 11.63 -12.47
C PRO A 162 -2.28 12.87 -11.59
N ASP A 163 -2.90 12.66 -10.44
CA ASP A 163 -3.11 13.69 -9.43
C ASP A 163 -1.98 13.66 -8.42
N TYR A 164 -1.10 14.67 -8.44
CA TYR A 164 -0.12 14.89 -7.39
C TYR A 164 -0.73 15.73 -6.26
N PHE A 165 -0.35 15.44 -5.03
CA PHE A 165 -0.90 16.15 -3.89
C PHE A 165 -0.49 17.63 -3.88
N ARG A 166 -1.47 18.53 -3.82
CA ARG A 166 -1.27 19.95 -3.57
C ARG A 166 -0.96 20.24 -2.11
N THR A 167 -1.52 19.42 -1.20
CA THR A 167 -1.15 19.45 0.21
C THR A 167 -0.93 18.04 0.74
N TRP A 168 0.03 17.90 1.65
CA TRP A 168 0.27 16.71 2.44
C TRP A 168 0.22 17.05 3.92
N ASN A 169 -0.62 16.34 4.70
CA ASN A 169 -0.85 16.61 6.12
C ASN A 169 -1.20 18.09 6.39
N GLY A 170 -1.96 18.71 5.49
CA GLY A 170 -2.34 20.13 5.59
C GLY A 170 -1.28 21.13 5.13
N ARG A 171 -0.10 20.69 4.68
CA ARG A 171 1.02 21.55 4.27
C ARG A 171 1.33 21.43 2.79
N THR A 172 1.92 22.46 2.19
CA THR A 172 2.37 22.39 0.79
C THR A 172 3.60 21.47 0.70
N PRO A 173 3.57 20.41 -0.13
CA PRO A 173 4.70 19.53 -0.29
C PRO A 173 5.74 20.14 -1.24
N ILE A 174 7.01 19.81 -0.98
CA ILE A 174 8.14 20.09 -1.87
C ILE A 174 8.55 18.74 -2.47
N TYR A 175 8.44 18.63 -3.79
CA TYR A 175 8.83 17.45 -4.53
C TYR A 175 10.31 17.50 -4.87
N VAL A 176 11.06 16.48 -4.45
CA VAL A 176 12.48 16.34 -4.79
C VAL A 176 12.57 15.59 -6.11
N LEU A 177 13.21 16.21 -7.10
CA LEU A 177 13.35 15.66 -8.44
C LEU A 177 14.78 15.12 -8.65
N ASP A 178 14.90 14.05 -9.44
CA ASP A 178 16.19 13.58 -9.95
C ASP A 178 16.65 14.37 -11.20
N GLU A 179 17.83 14.05 -11.71
CA GLU A 179 18.41 14.66 -12.93
C GLU A 179 17.53 14.51 -14.19
N GLY A 180 16.51 13.64 -14.17
CA GLY A 180 15.54 13.46 -15.25
C GLY A 180 14.14 13.94 -14.88
N GLU A 181 14.03 14.89 -13.96
CA GLU A 181 12.79 15.52 -13.53
C GLU A 181 11.74 14.51 -13.00
N GLN A 182 12.20 13.40 -12.43
CA GLN A 182 11.31 12.41 -11.80
C GLN A 182 11.25 12.64 -10.29
N ILE A 183 10.05 12.53 -9.72
CA ILE A 183 9.84 12.65 -8.28
C ILE A 183 10.49 11.45 -7.55
N ILE A 184 11.52 11.72 -6.76
CA ILE A 184 12.25 10.72 -5.95
C ILE A 184 11.98 10.87 -4.45
N ASP A 185 11.40 12.00 -4.03
CA ASP A 185 10.95 12.20 -2.66
C ASP A 185 9.87 13.29 -2.57
N ARG A 186 9.20 13.37 -1.42
CA ARG A 186 8.27 14.45 -1.07
C ARG A 186 8.45 14.82 0.40
N VAL A 187 8.94 16.03 0.61
CA VAL A 187 9.16 16.62 1.94
C VAL A 187 8.19 17.77 2.20
N THR A 188 8.02 18.15 3.45
CA THR A 188 7.29 19.37 3.86
C THR A 188 8.28 20.36 4.48
N GLU A 189 7.93 21.65 4.53
CA GLU A 189 8.83 22.70 5.01
C GLU A 189 9.36 22.42 6.44
N ASP A 190 8.50 21.97 7.35
CA ASP A 190 8.90 21.58 8.70
C ASP A 190 9.88 20.40 8.74
N GLN A 191 9.81 19.47 7.78
CA GLN A 191 10.75 18.37 7.69
C GLN A 191 12.14 18.88 7.26
N LEU A 192 12.20 19.88 6.37
CA LEU A 192 13.46 20.51 6.00
C LEU A 192 14.13 21.23 7.18
N GLN A 193 13.33 21.86 8.05
CA GLN A 193 13.86 22.52 9.25
C GLN A 193 14.33 21.52 10.31
N SER A 194 13.66 20.38 10.44
CA SER A 194 14.02 19.32 11.38
C SER A 194 15.27 18.52 10.94
N GLU A 195 15.40 18.22 9.65
CA GLU A 195 16.55 17.45 9.13
C GLU A 195 17.85 18.26 9.02
N SER A 196 17.79 19.59 9.14
CA SER A 196 18.96 20.49 9.16
C SER A 196 19.93 20.21 10.32
N SER A 197 19.51 19.47 11.35
CA SER A 197 20.37 19.09 12.50
C SER A 197 21.03 17.71 12.39
N ALA A 198 20.75 16.93 11.35
CA ALA A 198 21.31 15.59 11.19
C ALA A 198 21.51 15.22 9.72
N ALA A 199 22.37 15.95 9.01
CA ALA A 199 22.87 15.46 7.73
C ALA A 199 23.67 14.16 7.96
N PRO A 200 23.29 13.01 7.38
CA PRO A 200 24.23 11.91 7.29
C PRO A 200 25.36 12.37 6.37
N ALA A 201 26.60 12.29 6.86
CA ALA A 201 27.79 12.51 6.05
C ALA A 201 27.62 11.76 4.73
N VAL A 202 27.71 12.49 3.61
CA VAL A 202 27.67 11.92 2.27
C VAL A 202 28.96 11.11 2.08
N THR A 203 28.97 9.88 2.60
CA THR A 203 30.06 8.94 2.37
C THR A 203 30.09 8.63 0.88
N SER A 204 31.27 8.80 0.29
CA SER A 204 31.61 8.63 -1.12
C SER A 204 30.77 7.54 -1.82
N ARG A 205 29.87 7.95 -2.70
CA ARG A 205 29.06 7.02 -3.51
C ARG A 205 29.94 6.36 -4.57
N ASP A 206 30.17 5.07 -4.42
CA ASP A 206 30.78 4.21 -5.43
C ASP A 206 30.18 4.50 -6.83
N PRO A 207 31.00 4.90 -7.82
CA PRO A 207 30.54 5.21 -9.17
C PRO A 207 29.88 4.02 -9.86
N ALA A 208 30.22 2.78 -9.51
CA ALA A 208 29.56 1.59 -10.04
C ALA A 208 28.11 1.48 -9.54
N GLY A 209 27.88 1.72 -8.25
CA GLY A 209 26.54 1.79 -7.65
C GLY A 209 25.66 2.87 -8.30
N ARG A 210 26.22 4.06 -8.58
CA ARG A 210 25.51 5.14 -9.29
C ARG A 210 25.10 4.74 -10.71
N LYS A 211 26.01 4.09 -11.47
CA LYS A 211 25.71 3.60 -12.83
C LYS A 211 24.60 2.54 -12.80
N ARG A 212 24.63 1.60 -11.86
CA ARG A 212 23.59 0.57 -11.69
C ARG A 212 22.22 1.19 -11.39
N ARG A 213 22.15 2.13 -10.43
CA ARG A 213 20.90 2.87 -10.11
C ARG A 213 20.36 3.61 -11.33
N ARG A 214 21.21 4.32 -12.09
CA ARG A 214 20.81 5.00 -13.33
C ARG A 214 20.25 4.03 -14.39
N LYS A 215 20.86 2.84 -14.55
CA LYS A 215 20.36 1.81 -15.48
C LYS A 215 18.98 1.29 -15.05
N MET A 216 18.79 1.01 -13.76
CA MET A 216 17.50 0.58 -13.21
C MET A 216 16.43 1.66 -13.37
N ALA A 217 16.75 2.92 -13.07
CA ALA A 217 15.83 4.04 -13.27
C ALA A 217 15.42 4.18 -14.74
N ARG A 218 16.35 4.10 -15.68
CA ARG A 218 16.05 4.14 -17.14
C ARG A 218 15.13 2.99 -17.57
N GLN A 219 15.38 1.77 -17.08
CA GLN A 219 14.51 0.63 -17.38
C GLN A 219 13.10 0.80 -16.77
N SER A 220 13.01 1.30 -15.54
CA SER A 220 11.73 1.60 -14.89
C SER A 220 10.94 2.64 -15.68
N ARG A 221 11.59 3.74 -16.10
CA ARG A 221 10.97 4.79 -16.93
C ARG A 221 10.42 4.24 -18.25
N LYS A 222 11.14 3.32 -18.90
CA LYS A 222 10.68 2.68 -20.13
C LYS A 222 9.43 1.80 -19.90
N ARG A 223 9.29 1.23 -18.70
CA ARG A 223 8.12 0.42 -18.31
C ARG A 223 6.92 1.28 -17.95
N ASN A 224 7.11 2.34 -17.16
CA ASN A 224 6.02 3.24 -16.75
C ASN A 224 5.41 4.04 -17.92
N ARG A 225 6.15 4.22 -19.04
CA ARG A 225 5.65 4.92 -20.24
C ARG A 225 4.81 4.05 -21.18
N ARG A 226 4.71 2.74 -20.92
CA ARG A 226 3.90 1.80 -21.71
C ARG A 226 2.61 1.49 -20.98
#